data_AF-A0A2E9LYT3-F1
#
_entry.id   AF-A0A2E9LYT3-F1
#
_cell.length_a   1.000
_cell.length_b   1.000
_cell.length_c   1.000
_cell.angle_alpha   90.00
_cell.angle_beta   90.00
_cell.angle_gamma   90.00
#
_symmetry.space_group_name_H-M   'P 1'
#
loop_
_entity.id
_entity.type
_entity.pdbx_description
1 polymer ?
#
loop_
_entity_poly.entity_id
_entity_poly.type
_entity_poly.pdbx_seq_one_letter_code
_entity_poly.pdbx_strand_id
1 'polypeptide(L)' 'QDRDYSLLLYLNEGYEGGTLYFPNFKWRIKPRRGMLVSFPSDHRYLHGAEPLTSGTRFAVASWAKAKISPRFDPSKAN' A
#
# COMPACT_ATOMS: atom_id res chain seq x y z
N GLN A 1 -7.84 -12.44 10.23
CA GLN A 1 -7.61 -11.49 9.12
C GLN A 1 -6.62 -12.11 8.12
N ASP A 2 -6.97 -12.21 6.84
CA ASP A 2 -6.14 -12.88 5.80
C ASP A 2 -5.31 -11.91 4.94
N ARG A 3 -5.00 -10.72 5.49
CA ARG A 3 -4.20 -9.69 4.83
C ARG A 3 -3.00 -9.39 5.72
N ASP A 4 -1.84 -9.98 5.44
CA ASP A 4 -0.58 -9.62 6.10
C ASP A 4 0.07 -8.43 5.38
N TYR A 5 -0.07 -8.38 4.07
CA TYR A 5 0.46 -7.30 3.22
C TYR A 5 -0.60 -6.77 2.25
N SER A 6 -0.57 -5.46 2.06
CA SER A 6 -1.28 -4.75 0.99
C SER A 6 -0.33 -4.58 -0.18
N LEU A 7 -0.84 -4.74 -1.40
CA LEU A 7 -0.07 -4.66 -2.65
C LEU A 7 -0.74 -3.66 -3.59
N LEU A 8 -0.01 -2.62 -3.98
CA LEU A 8 -0.45 -1.61 -4.94
C LEU A 8 0.50 -1.59 -6.14
N LEU A 9 0.06 -2.12 -7.28
CA LEU A 9 0.81 -2.11 -8.54
C LEU A 9 0.26 -1.04 -9.48
N TYR A 10 1.11 -0.11 -9.91
CA TYR A 10 0.71 1.00 -10.78
C TYR A 10 0.98 0.68 -12.26
N LEU A 11 -0.06 0.76 -13.09
CA LEU A 11 -0.03 0.26 -14.47
C LEU A 11 0.29 1.34 -15.51
N ASN A 12 0.19 2.61 -15.15
CA ASN A 12 0.47 3.72 -16.06
C ASN A 12 1.08 4.93 -15.35
N GLU A 13 1.45 5.89 -16.18
CA GLU A 13 1.96 7.22 -15.84
C GLU A 13 1.36 8.25 -16.81
N GLY A 14 1.70 9.54 -16.66
CA GLY A 14 1.11 10.64 -17.44
C GLY A 14 -0.16 11.23 -16.83
N TYR A 15 -0.29 11.19 -15.51
CA TYR A 15 -1.35 11.84 -14.74
C TYR A 15 -0.74 12.78 -13.69
N GLU A 16 -1.52 13.76 -13.23
CA GLU A 16 -1.14 14.67 -12.15
C GLU A 16 -1.97 14.43 -10.88
N GLY A 17 -1.35 14.67 -9.72
CA GLY A 17 -1.88 14.25 -8.43
C GLY A 17 -1.75 12.73 -8.23
N GLY A 18 -2.68 12.12 -7.50
CA GLY A 18 -2.71 10.67 -7.33
C GLY A 18 -1.58 10.06 -6.48
N THR A 19 -0.87 10.88 -5.71
CA THR A 19 0.19 10.47 -4.79
C THR A 19 -0.34 9.47 -3.77
N LEU A 20 0.45 8.45 -3.44
CA LEU A 20 0.17 7.59 -2.29
C LEU A 20 0.73 8.26 -1.03
N TYR A 21 -0.14 8.54 -0.06
CA TYR A 21 0.22 9.20 1.18
C TYR A 21 0.03 8.28 2.38
N PHE A 22 1.04 8.20 3.24
CA PHE A 22 0.98 7.50 4.53
C PHE A 22 1.05 8.52 5.68
N PRO A 23 -0.09 8.94 6.26
CA PRO A 23 -0.15 10.01 7.27
C PRO A 23 0.73 9.78 8.49
N ASN A 24 0.76 8.56 9.01
CA ASN A 24 1.52 8.24 10.24
C ASN A 24 3.04 8.42 10.06
N PHE A 25 3.52 8.35 8.82
CA PHE A 25 4.94 8.52 8.48
C PHE A 25 5.25 9.86 7.83
N LYS A 26 4.23 10.71 7.60
CA LYS A 26 4.33 11.93 6.78
C LYS A 26 5.01 11.67 5.42
N TRP A 27 4.83 10.47 4.88
CA TRP A 27 5.56 9.98 3.71
C TRP A 27 4.67 9.96 2.48
N ARG A 28 5.22 10.39 1.35
CA ARG A 28 4.54 10.47 0.05
C ARG A 28 5.32 9.74 -1.02
N ILE A 29 4.61 9.00 -1.86
CA ILE A 29 5.17 8.27 -2.99
C ILE A 29 4.40 8.70 -4.25
N LYS A 30 5.09 9.34 -5.20
CA LYS A 30 4.54 9.57 -6.55
C LYS A 30 4.68 8.25 -7.33
N PRO A 31 3.57 7.57 -7.68
CA PRO A 31 3.68 6.27 -8.31
C PRO A 31 4.19 6.38 -9.74
N ARG A 32 4.98 5.39 -10.17
CA ARG A 32 5.46 5.25 -11.55
C ARG A 32 4.91 3.98 -12.16
N ARG A 33 4.82 3.93 -13.49
CA ARG A 33 4.47 2.71 -14.22
C ARG A 33 5.40 1.56 -13.80
N GLY A 34 4.81 0.41 -13.49
CA GLY A 34 5.51 -0.80 -13.07
C GLY A 34 5.93 -0.81 -11.59
N MET A 35 5.69 0.26 -10.84
CA MET A 35 6.00 0.30 -9.41
C MET A 35 5.01 -0.57 -8.61
N LEU A 36 5.53 -1.51 -7.83
CA LEU A 36 4.79 -2.20 -6.78
C LEU A 36 5.15 -1.58 -5.43
N VAL A 37 4.15 -1.07 -4.71
CA VAL A 37 4.29 -0.67 -3.31
C VAL A 37 3.65 -1.74 -2.44
N SER A 38 4.44 -2.33 -1.54
CA SER A 38 3.98 -3.34 -0.58
C SER A 38 4.26 -2.89 0.84
N PHE A 39 3.30 -3.11 1.73
CA PHE A 39 3.40 -2.74 3.15
C PHE A 39 2.49 -3.61 4.02
N PRO A 40 2.79 -3.79 5.32
CA PRO A 40 1.94 -4.54 6.24
C PRO A 40 0.51 -4.00 6.28
N SER A 41 -0.48 -4.89 6.25
CA SER A 41 -1.90 -4.54 6.30
C SER A 41 -2.37 -4.30 7.75
N ASP A 42 -1.70 -3.42 8.47
CA ASP A 42 -2.11 -2.99 9.81
C ASP A 42 -2.25 -1.46 9.91
N HIS A 43 -2.83 -1.00 11.02
CA HIS A 43 -3.20 0.40 11.25
C HIS A 43 -2.02 1.38 11.20
N ARG A 44 -0.78 0.92 11.42
CA ARG A 44 0.40 1.78 11.35
C ARG A 44 0.62 2.29 9.93
N TYR A 45 0.24 1.49 8.94
CA TYR A 45 0.31 1.79 7.51
C TYR A 45 -1.02 2.29 6.94
N LEU A 46 -1.76 3.09 7.72
CA LEU A 46 -2.85 3.90 7.19
C LEU A 46 -2.33 4.66 5.95
N HIS A 47 -3.08 4.58 4.86
CA HIS A 47 -2.70 5.16 3.58
C HIS A 47 -3.91 5.62 2.79
N GLY A 48 -3.69 6.56 1.89
CA GLY A 48 -4.70 7.05 0.95
C GLY A 48 -4.08 7.48 -0.36
N ALA A 49 -4.87 7.46 -1.42
CA ALA A 49 -4.52 8.15 -2.65
C ALA A 49 -4.99 9.60 -2.55
N GLU A 50 -4.07 10.55 -2.72
CA GLU A 50 -4.44 11.94 -2.92
C GLU A 50 -5.24 12.08 -4.23
N PRO A 51 -6.10 13.10 -4.36
CA PRO A 51 -6.91 13.30 -5.56
C PRO A 51 -6.06 13.39 -6.84
N LEU A 52 -6.62 12.88 -7.94
CA LEU A 52 -6.11 13.20 -9.27
C LEU A 52 -6.57 14.61 -9.64
N THR A 53 -5.68 15.37 -10.29
CA THR A 53 -6.01 16.70 -10.81
C THR A 53 -6.02 16.72 -12.35
N SER A 54 -5.42 15.73 -13.00
CA SER A 54 -5.48 15.53 -14.46
C SER A 54 -5.16 14.08 -14.83
N GLY A 55 -5.78 13.59 -15.91
CA GLY A 55 -5.59 12.25 -16.43
C GLY A 55 -6.26 11.15 -15.59
N THR A 56 -5.92 9.89 -15.91
CA THR A 56 -6.47 8.69 -15.26
C THR A 56 -5.34 7.82 -14.75
N ARG A 57 -5.45 7.33 -13.51
CA ARG A 57 -4.51 6.38 -12.92
C ARG A 57 -5.12 4.98 -12.89
N PHE A 58 -4.41 4.01 -13.45
CA PHE A 58 -4.72 2.59 -13.38
C PHE A 58 -3.79 1.91 -12.37
N ALA A 59 -4.39 1.21 -11.40
CA ALA A 59 -3.66 0.46 -10.40
C ALA A 59 -4.39 -0.84 -10.05
N VAL A 60 -3.62 -1.87 -9.71
CA VAL A 60 -4.12 -3.11 -9.11
C VAL A 60 -3.93 -3.02 -7.61
N ALA A 61 -5.02 -3.17 -6.87
CA ALA A 61 -4.99 -3.37 -5.43
C ALA A 61 -5.21 -4.84 -5.11
N SER A 62 -4.33 -5.43 -4.31
CA SER A 62 -4.45 -6.80 -3.85
C SER A 62 -3.93 -6.94 -2.42
N TRP A 63 -4.12 -8.11 -1.83
CA TRP A 63 -3.61 -8.46 -0.52
C TRP A 63 -2.96 -9.84 -0.56
N ALA A 64 -1.94 -10.02 0.29
CA ALA A 64 -1.25 -11.29 0.45
C ALA A 64 -1.24 -11.71 1.93
N LYS A 65 -1.32 -13.02 2.14
CA LYS A 65 -1.10 -13.68 3.43
C LYS A 65 0.28 -14.34 3.39
N ALA A 66 1.12 -14.06 4.37
CA ALA A 66 2.39 -14.73 4.53
C ALA A 66 2.16 -16.12 5.15
N LYS A 67 2.83 -17.15 4.63
CA LYS A 67 2.81 -18.49 5.25
C LYS A 67 3.46 -18.48 6.64
N ILE A 68 4.45 -17.60 6.83
CA ILE A 68 5.07 -17.30 8.13
C ILE A 68 4.77 -15.82 8.41
N SER A 69 3.74 -15.58 9.20
CA SER A 69 3.35 -14.22 9.59
C SER A 69 4.14 -13.83 10.84
N PRO A 70 4.88 -12.70 10.86
CA PRO A 70 5.51 -12.16 12.06
C PRO A 70 4.47 -11.49 12.98
N ARG A 71 3.16 -11.69 12.75
CA ARG A 71 2.14 -11.26 13.70
C ARG A 71 2.54 -11.80 15.07
N PHE A 72 2.76 -10.86 15.98
CA PHE A 72 2.95 -11.16 17.38
C PHE A 72 1.77 -12.02 17.82
N ASP A 73 2.05 -13.29 18.08
CA ASP A 73 1.10 -14.25 18.61
C ASP A 73 1.37 -14.32 20.12
N PRO A 74 0.59 -13.63 20.96
CA PRO A 74 0.80 -13.64 22.40
C PRO A 74 0.63 -15.04 23.01
N SER A 75 0.04 -16.01 22.29
CA SER A 75 -0.06 -17.41 22.74
C SER A 75 1.21 -18.22 22.51
N LYS A 76 2.20 -17.67 21.78
CA LYS A 76 3.51 -18.30 21.50
C LYS A 76 4.68 -17.60 22.20
N ALA A 77 4.42 -16.54 22.94
CA ALA A 77 5.36 -16.00 23.90
C ALA A 77 5.16 -16.76 25.22
N ASN A 78 6.12 -17.61 25.56
CA ASN A 78 6.18 -18.27 26.87
C ASN A 78 6.13 -17.24 28.01
#